data_AF-A0A0F2P8N0-F1
#
_entry.id   AF-A0A0F2P8N0-F1
#
_cell.length_a   1.000
_cell.length_b   1.000
_cell.length_c   1.000
_cell.angle_alpha   90.00
_cell.angle_beta   90.00
_cell.angle_gamma   90.00
#
_symmetry.space_group_name_H-M   'P 1'
#
loop_
_entity.id
_entity.type
_entity.pdbx_description
1 polymer ?
#
loop_
_entity_poly.entity_id
_entity_poly.type
_entity_poly.pdbx_seq_one_letter_code
_entity_poly.pdbx_strand_id
1 'polypeptide(L)' 'MQKNPGIAAVLSFLIIGLGQVYNGQISKGLLFFGGAIVSGFLTMIIIGFILLPVIWLYGIYDAYKTANNLNEQSRRVV' A
#
# COMPACT_ATOMS: atom_id res chain seq x y z
N MET A 1 -5.30 13.89 13.25
CA MET A 1 -6.08 14.04 12.00
C MET A 1 -6.58 12.67 11.60
N GLN A 2 -7.89 12.49 11.42
CA GLN A 2 -8.43 11.22 10.92
C GLN A 2 -8.02 11.04 9.45
N LYS A 3 -7.44 9.89 9.13
CA LYS A 3 -7.13 9.46 7.76
C LYS A 3 -8.36 8.78 7.17
N ASN A 4 -8.64 8.95 5.89
CA ASN A 4 -9.73 8.21 5.24
C ASN A 4 -9.20 6.88 4.68
N PRO A 5 -9.62 5.72 5.21
CA PRO A 5 -9.13 4.42 4.73
C PRO A 5 -9.48 4.13 3.27
N GLY A 6 -10.63 4.62 2.80
CA GLY A 6 -11.03 4.50 1.40
C GLY A 6 -10.10 5.28 0.47
N ILE A 7 -9.73 6.51 0.84
CA ILE A 7 -8.76 7.31 0.06
C ILE A 7 -7.39 6.62 0.05
N ALA A 8 -6.93 6.09 1.19
CA ALA A 8 -5.67 5.34 1.25
C ALA A 8 -5.68 4.12 0.33
N ALA A 9 -6.78 3.37 0.30
CA ALA A 9 -6.96 2.21 -0.59
C ALA A 9 -6.95 2.62 -2.07
N VAL A 10 -7.71 3.66 -2.45
CA VAL A 10 -7.77 4.17 -3.83
C VAL A 10 -6.40 4.69 -4.29
N LEU A 11 -5.67 5.37 -3.41
CA LEU A 11 -4.31 5.83 -3.72
C LEU A 11 -3.37 4.65 -4.00
N SER A 12 -3.39 3.60 -3.17
CA SER A 12 -2.63 2.37 -3.42
C SER A 12 -3.08 1.60 -4.67
N PHE A 13 -4.37 1.70 -5.02
CA PHE A 13 -4.91 1.10 -6.23
C PHE A 13 -4.37 1.80 -7.48
N LEU A 14 -4.39 3.14 -7.51
CA LEU A 14 -3.90 3.94 -8.62
C LEU A 14 -2.39 3.80 -8.81
N ILE A 15 -1.64 3.86 -7.70
CA ILE A 15 -0.18 3.72 -7.72
C ILE A 15 0.25 2.92 -6.49
N ILE A 16 0.93 1.79 -6.73
CA ILE A 16 1.45 0.93 -5.66
C ILE A 16 2.32 1.75 -4.70
N GLY A 17 1.99 1.69 -3.40
CA GLY A 17 2.74 2.38 -2.35
C GLY A 17 2.25 3.79 -2.03
N LEU A 18 1.40 4.44 -2.84
CA LEU A 18 0.88 5.78 -2.53
C LEU A 18 -0.04 5.81 -1.32
N GLY A 19 -0.86 4.78 -1.10
CA GLY A 19 -1.71 4.72 0.10
C GLY A 19 -0.89 4.71 1.39
N GLN A 20 0.30 4.10 1.36
CA GLN A 20 1.22 4.09 2.50
C GLN A 20 1.86 5.46 2.72
N VAL A 21 2.23 6.15 1.64
CA VAL A 21 2.70 7.53 1.70
C VAL A 21 1.64 8.46 2.29
N TYR A 22 0.38 8.30 1.89
CA TYR A 22 -0.75 9.05 2.46
C TYR A 22 -0.95 8.80 3.97
N ASN A 23 -0.71 7.57 4.41
CA ASN A 23 -0.72 7.18 5.82
C ASN A 23 0.49 7.71 6.61
N GLY A 24 1.46 8.37 5.95
CA GLY A 24 2.70 8.85 6.56
C GLY A 24 3.79 7.78 6.67
N GLN A 25 3.58 6.60 6.08
CA GLN A 25 4.53 5.48 6.09
C GLN A 25 5.36 5.46 4.79
N ILE A 26 6.23 6.46 4.63
CA ILE A 26 7.07 6.63 3.42
C ILE A 26 7.95 5.41 3.15
N SER A 27 8.58 4.85 4.19
CA SER A 27 9.44 3.66 4.07
C SER A 27 8.68 2.46 3.54
N LYS A 28 7.45 2.22 4.02
CA LYS A 28 6.58 1.17 3.48
C LYS A 28 6.16 1.45 2.05
N GLY A 29 5.80 2.70 1.73
CA GLY A 29 5.45 3.11 0.38
C GLY A 29 6.56 2.79 -0.62
N LEU A 30 7.81 3.10 -0.24
CA LEU A 30 8.98 2.81 -1.05
C LEU A 30 9.24 1.30 -1.21
N LEU A 31 9.02 0.50 -0.15
CA LEU A 31 9.12 -0.97 -0.23
C LEU A 31 8.10 -1.56 -1.22
N PHE A 32 6.85 -1.11 -1.14
CA PHE A 32 5.81 -1.55 -2.08
C PHE A 32 6.13 -1.14 -3.51
N PHE A 33 6.56 0.10 -3.72
CA PHE A 33 6.94 0.62 -5.03
C PHE A 33 8.13 -0.14 -5.62
N GLY A 34 9.19 -0.36 -4.82
CA GLY A 34 10.35 -1.17 -5.23
C GLY A 34 9.99 -2.62 -5.52
N GLY A 35 9.14 -3.24 -4.69
CA GLY A 35 8.64 -4.60 -4.92
C GLY A 35 7.82 -4.73 -6.20
N ALA A 36 7.05 -3.71 -6.55
CA ALA A 36 6.33 -3.64 -7.81
C ALA A 36 7.27 -3.52 -9.02
N ILE A 37 8.32 -2.71 -8.93
CA ILE A 37 9.34 -2.60 -9.98
C ILE A 37 10.03 -3.96 -10.20
N VAL A 38 10.49 -4.61 -9.13
CA VAL A 38 11.14 -5.93 -9.21
C VAL A 38 10.19 -6.97 -9.78
N SER A 39 8.92 -6.99 -9.32
CA SER A 39 7.90 -7.90 -9.84
C SER A 39 7.57 -7.61 -11.30
N GLY A 40 7.63 -6.35 -11.72
CA GLY A 40 7.51 -5.92 -13.11
C GLY A 40 8.61 -6.51 -13.98
N PHE A 41 9.87 -6.48 -13.55
CA PHE A 41 10.96 -7.14 -14.27
C PHE A 41 10.81 -8.67 -14.30
N LEU A 42 10.31 -9.27 -13.22
CA LEU A 42 10.03 -10.71 -13.14
C LEU A 42 8.90 -11.16 -14.08
N THR A 43 8.09 -10.25 -14.65
CA THR A 43 7.07 -10.64 -15.64
C THR A 43 7.69 -11.21 -16.90
N MET A 44 8.95 -10.84 -17.22
CA MET A 44 9.72 -11.40 -18.34
C MET A 44 9.95 -12.92 -18.22
N ILE A 45 9.89 -13.46 -17.00
CA ILE A 45 10.08 -14.90 -16.72
C ILE A 45 8.79 -15.57 -16.20
N ILE A 46 7.62 -15.01 -16.53
CA ILE A 46 6.27 -15.48 -16.14
C ILE A 46 5.96 -15.32 -14.63
N ILE A 47 6.93 -15.52 -13.75
CA ILE A 47 6.78 -15.43 -12.29
C ILE A 47 6.18 -14.09 -11.85
N GLY A 48 6.57 -12.99 -12.50
CA GLY A 48 6.04 -11.66 -12.17
C GLY A 48 4.55 -11.47 -12.45
N PHE A 49 3.94 -12.28 -13.33
CA PHE A 49 2.49 -12.19 -13.59
C PHE A 49 1.64 -12.56 -12.39
N ILE A 50 2.17 -13.39 -11.48
CA ILE A 50 1.50 -13.75 -10.23
C ILE A 50 1.94 -12.78 -9.12
N LEU A 51 3.24 -12.47 -9.06
CA LEU A 51 3.82 -11.64 -7.99
C LEU A 51 3.32 -10.19 -8.02
N LEU A 52 3.22 -9.57 -9.20
CA LEU A 52 2.77 -8.18 -9.35
C LEU A 52 1.34 -7.97 -8.83
N PRO A 53 0.31 -8.74 -9.25
CA PRO A 53 -1.04 -8.57 -8.71
C PRO A 53 -1.14 -8.91 -7.23
N VAL A 54 -0.35 -9.88 -6.72
CA VAL A 54 -0.31 -10.19 -5.28
C VAL A 54 0.21 -9.00 -4.48
N ILE A 55 1.33 -8.39 -4.88
CA ILE A 55 1.89 -7.20 -4.22
C ILE A 55 0.92 -6.02 -4.31
N TRP A 56 0.30 -5.82 -5.47
CA TRP A 56 -0.67 -4.75 -5.68
C TRP A 56 -1.90 -4.88 -4.78
N LEU A 57 -2.57 -6.04 -4.79
CA LEU A 57 -3.74 -6.31 -3.94
C LEU A 57 -3.39 -6.22 -2.46
N TYR A 58 -2.25 -6.77 -2.06
CA TYR A 58 -1.78 -6.67 -0.68
C TYR A 58 -1.50 -5.21 -0.29
N GLY A 59 -0.94 -4.40 -1.18
CA GLY A 59 -0.68 -2.98 -0.94
C GLY A 59 -1.94 -2.13 -0.76
N ILE A 60 -3.03 -2.47 -1.44
CA ILE A 60 -4.35 -1.85 -1.24
C ILE A 60 -4.89 -2.21 0.15
N TYR A 61 -4.88 -3.50 0.49
CA TYR A 61 -5.35 -3.98 1.79
C TYR A 61 -4.54 -3.40 2.96
N ASP A 62 -3.22 -3.39 2.86
CA ASP A 62 -2.34 -2.84 3.89
C ASP A 62 -2.57 -1.34 4.07
N ALA A 63 -2.83 -0.58 3.00
CA ALA A 63 -3.08 0.86 3.08
C ALA A 63 -4.41 1.16 3.77
N TYR A 64 -5.46 0.40 3.45
CA TYR A 64 -6.76 0.48 4.12
C TYR A 64 -6.62 0.16 5.61
N LYS A 65 -6.03 -0.99 5.93
CA LYS A 65 -5.90 -1.47 7.32
C LYS A 65 -5.03 -0.53 8.15
N THR A 66 -3.93 -0.06 7.59
CA THR A 66 -3.04 0.91 8.25
C THR A 66 -3.78 2.21 8.54
N ALA A 67 -4.53 2.76 7.58
CA ALA A 67 -5.31 3.98 7.81
C ALA A 67 -6.34 3.80 8.94
N ASN A 68 -7.02 2.65 8.97
CA ASN A 68 -7.97 2.33 10.04
C ASN A 68 -7.29 2.20 11.41
N ASN A 69 -6.16 1.51 11.47
CA ASN A 69 -5.38 1.36 12.70
C ASN A 69 -4.87 2.71 13.24
N LEU A 70 -4.41 3.61 12.35
CA LEU A 70 -3.96 4.96 12.73
C LEU A 70 -5.12 5.80 13.30
N ASN A 71 -6.33 5.66 12.77
CA ASN A 71 -7.51 6.32 13.30
C ASN A 71 -7.92 5.78 14.67
N GLU A 72 -7.89 4.46 14.84
CA GLU A 72 -8.18 3.81 16.12
C GLU A 72 -7.16 4.21 17.18
N GLN A 73 -5.87 4.20 16.86
CA GLN A 73 -4.81 4.67 17.75
C GLN A 73 -5.02 6.13 18.13
N SER A 74 -5.25 7.00 17.15
CA SER A 74 -5.53 8.43 17.39
C SER A 74 -6.75 8.66 18.29
N ARG A 75 -7.73 7.75 18.31
CA ARG A 75 -8.91 7.83 19.19
C ARG A 75 -8.61 7.40 20.62
N ARG A 76 -7.63 6.52 20.85
CA ARG A 76 -7.28 6.01 22.18
C ARG A 76 -6.42 6.97 23.00
N VAL A 77 -5.71 7.89 22.34
CA VAL A 77 -4.85 8.90 22.99
C VAL A 77 -5.55 10.24 23.23
N VAL A 78 -6.84 10.34 22.91
CA VAL A 78 -7.70 11.50 23.17
C VAL A 78 -8.76 11.09 24.18
#